data_AF-A0A938FVC7-F1
#
_entry.id   AF-A0A938FVC7-F1
#
_cell.length_a   1.000
_cell.length_b   1.000
_cell.length_c   1.000
_cell.angle_alpha   90.00
_cell.angle_beta   90.00
_cell.angle_gamma   90.00
#
_symmetry.space_group_name_H-M   'P 1'
#
loop_
_entity.id
_entity.type
_entity.pdbx_description
1 polymer ?
#
loop_
_entity_poly.entity_id
_entity_poly.type
_entity_poly.pdbx_seq_one_letter_code
_entity_poly.pdbx_strand_id
1 'polypeptide(L)'
;MKLLRNNAGLATSPNYLDTTFDVAAVSDLSHRERSAFKPIYSMNKWWARRSSTVFRAILLGLSLSPGSDLMSKFYGNHQRDSRIANKIVLDPFMGGGTSVVEAIRLGYKAIGVDLNPLSWYMYLLNKSGVRLATCLLSRRRWGSIVGPALGEGW
;
A
#
# COMPACT_ATOMS: atom_id res chain seq x y z
N MET A 1 17.77 -25.39 5.49
CA MET A 1 17.59 -23.94 5.22
C MET A 1 17.21 -23.28 6.54
N LYS A 2 18.15 -22.61 7.21
CA LYS A 2 17.97 -22.03 8.56
C LYS A 2 16.96 -20.89 8.50
N LEU A 3 15.77 -21.08 9.10
CA LEU A 3 14.85 -20.02 9.46
C LEU A 3 15.52 -19.14 10.54
N LEU A 4 16.15 -18.06 10.10
CA LEU A 4 16.37 -16.85 10.89
C LEU A 4 14.98 -16.18 11.04
N ARG A 5 14.49 -15.63 12.16
CA ARG A 5 15.02 -15.27 13.48
C ARG A 5 13.80 -14.93 14.37
N ASN A 6 13.92 -15.24 15.66
CA ASN A 6 13.42 -14.46 16.80
C ASN A 6 11.91 -14.12 16.88
N ASN A 7 11.12 -15.04 17.42
CA ASN A 7 9.85 -14.74 18.11
C ASN A 7 10.10 -14.25 19.55
N ALA A 8 11.00 -13.28 19.72
CA ALA A 8 11.21 -12.63 21.01
C ALA A 8 10.45 -11.29 20.99
N GLY A 9 9.24 -11.27 21.58
CA GLY A 9 8.50 -10.04 21.87
C GLY A 9 7.36 -9.70 20.89
N LEU A 10 6.27 -10.47 20.92
CA LEU A 10 4.99 -10.05 20.31
C LEU A 10 4.15 -9.19 21.29
N ALA A 11 4.79 -8.57 22.28
CA ALA A 11 4.22 -7.45 23.02
C ALA A 11 4.41 -6.19 22.17
N THR A 12 3.57 -6.03 21.14
CA THR A 12 3.53 -4.78 20.38
C THR A 12 2.98 -3.71 21.30
N SER A 13 3.76 -2.65 21.56
CA SER A 13 3.24 -1.46 22.22
C SER A 13 1.96 -1.00 21.50
N PRO A 14 0.90 -0.61 22.23
CA PRO A 14 -0.34 -0.19 21.60
C PRO A 14 -0.06 0.95 20.63
N ASN A 15 -0.59 0.86 19.41
CA ASN A 15 -0.44 1.92 18.41
C ASN A 15 -1.70 2.79 18.40
N TYR A 16 -1.63 3.94 17.72
CA TYR A 16 -2.77 4.85 17.59
C TYR A 16 -4.04 4.16 17.05
N LEU A 17 -3.88 3.21 16.12
CA LEU A 17 -4.99 2.45 15.55
C LEU A 17 -5.77 1.65 16.61
N ASP A 18 -5.07 1.09 17.60
CA ASP A 18 -5.66 0.19 18.59
C ASP A 18 -6.31 0.97 19.75
N THR A 19 -5.97 2.25 19.93
CA THR A 19 -6.37 3.03 21.11
C THR A 19 -7.31 4.18 20.79
N THR A 20 -6.98 5.00 19.79
CA THR A 20 -7.54 6.35 19.63
C THR A 20 -7.81 6.68 18.17
N PHE A 21 -8.20 5.69 17.36
CA PHE A 21 -8.44 5.89 15.95
C PHE A 21 -9.71 6.71 15.70
N ASP A 22 -9.56 7.90 15.13
CA ASP A 22 -10.68 8.77 14.77
C ASP A 22 -11.40 8.28 13.50
N VAL A 23 -12.33 7.34 13.69
CA VAL A 23 -13.14 6.77 12.61
C VAL A 23 -14.01 7.82 11.94
N ALA A 24 -14.56 8.77 12.70
CA ALA A 24 -15.50 9.76 12.19
C ALA A 24 -14.81 10.72 11.21
N ALA A 25 -13.68 11.30 11.60
CA ALA A 25 -12.93 12.22 10.74
C ALA A 25 -12.39 11.53 9.47
N VAL A 26 -11.93 10.27 9.60
CA VAL A 26 -11.48 9.46 8.45
C VAL A 26 -12.65 9.15 7.52
N SER A 27 -13.84 8.83 8.06
CA SER A 27 -15.05 8.57 7.29
C SER A 27 -15.46 9.80 6.46
N ASP A 28 -15.53 10.97 7.08
CA ASP A 28 -15.91 12.24 6.43
C ASP A 28 -14.94 12.62 5.30
N LEU A 29 -13.64 12.41 5.51
CA LEU A 29 -12.63 12.62 4.47
C LEU A 29 -12.76 11.59 3.34
N SER A 30 -13.06 10.34 3.67
CA SER A 30 -13.26 9.27 2.67
C SER A 30 -14.49 9.50 1.78
N HIS A 31 -15.59 10.04 2.34
CA HIS A 31 -16.80 10.37 1.59
C HIS A 31 -16.53 11.48 0.57
N ARG A 32 -15.73 12.48 0.94
CA ARG A 32 -15.30 13.55 0.02
C ARG A 32 -14.42 13.01 -1.12
N GLU A 33 -13.49 12.11 -0.81
CA GLU A 33 -12.62 11.49 -1.82
C GLU A 33 -13.39 10.55 -2.76
N ARG A 34 -14.46 9.90 -2.28
CA ARG A 34 -15.27 8.94 -3.05
C ARG A 34 -15.79 9.52 -4.37
N SER A 35 -16.05 10.83 -4.39
CA SER A 35 -16.59 11.55 -5.55
C SER A 35 -15.50 11.99 -6.55
N ALA A 36 -14.22 11.94 -6.18
CA ALA A 36 -13.11 12.41 -7.00
C ALA A 36 -11.87 11.53 -6.85
N PHE A 37 -11.87 10.37 -7.52
CA PHE A 37 -10.70 9.51 -7.53
C PHE A 37 -9.52 10.15 -8.25
N LYS A 38 -8.31 9.94 -7.70
CA LYS A 38 -7.05 10.35 -8.32
C LYS A 38 -6.92 9.70 -9.73
N PRO A 39 -6.35 10.39 -10.74
CA PRO A 39 -6.25 9.89 -12.12
C PRO A 39 -5.62 8.50 -12.25
N ILE A 40 -4.67 8.19 -11.34
CA ILE A 40 -4.05 6.88 -11.17
C ILE A 40 -5.06 5.72 -11.03
N TYR A 41 -6.23 6.00 -10.46
CA TYR A 41 -7.28 5.03 -10.21
C TYR A 41 -8.36 5.03 -11.31
N SER A 42 -8.28 5.91 -12.30
CA SER A 42 -9.30 6.08 -13.35
C SER A 42 -9.10 5.15 -14.56
N MET A 43 -7.95 4.47 -14.68
CA MET A 43 -7.64 3.60 -15.83
C MET A 43 -8.59 2.39 -15.97
N ASN A 44 -9.11 1.86 -14.85
CA ASN A 44 -10.14 0.83 -14.88
C ASN A 44 -11.01 0.83 -13.62
N LYS A 45 -12.27 0.44 -13.81
CA LYS A 45 -13.30 0.38 -12.77
C LYS A 45 -13.10 -0.86 -11.89
N TRP A 46 -12.88 -0.63 -10.60
CA TRP A 46 -12.94 -1.66 -9.56
C TRP A 46 -14.11 -1.34 -8.62
N TRP A 47 -15.18 -2.15 -8.66
CA TRP A 47 -16.37 -1.93 -7.83
C TRP A 47 -16.08 -1.92 -6.33
N ALA A 48 -15.10 -2.72 -5.88
CA ALA A 48 -14.72 -2.83 -4.48
C ALA A 48 -13.55 -1.90 -4.06
N ARG A 49 -13.13 -0.94 -4.90
CA ARG A 49 -11.99 -0.06 -4.56
C ARG A 49 -12.33 0.79 -3.34
N ARG A 50 -11.50 0.74 -2.30
CA ARG A 50 -11.60 1.60 -1.12
C ARG A 50 -10.90 2.95 -1.35
N SER A 51 -11.34 3.98 -0.63
CA SER A 51 -10.76 5.32 -0.67
C SER A 51 -9.30 5.26 -0.18
N SER A 52 -8.42 6.06 -0.79
CA SER A 52 -7.01 6.08 -0.40
C SER A 52 -6.79 6.68 0.98
N THR A 53 -7.70 7.55 1.41
CA THR A 53 -7.76 8.10 2.76
C THR A 53 -7.83 7.02 3.82
N VAL A 54 -8.71 6.03 3.64
CA VAL A 54 -8.89 4.95 4.63
C VAL A 54 -7.60 4.16 4.80
N PHE A 55 -6.98 3.73 3.70
CA PHE A 55 -5.72 2.98 3.75
C PHE A 55 -4.59 3.81 4.34
N ARG A 56 -4.48 5.09 3.96
CA ARG A 56 -3.46 6.00 4.50
C ARG A 56 -3.63 6.20 6.00
N ALA A 57 -4.86 6.37 6.48
CA ALA A 57 -5.17 6.52 7.90
C ALA A 57 -4.82 5.25 8.69
N ILE A 58 -5.18 4.06 8.19
CA ILE A 58 -4.83 2.78 8.83
C ILE A 58 -3.32 2.62 8.94
N LEU A 59 -2.59 2.84 7.84
CA LEU A 59 -1.13 2.72 7.82
C LEU A 59 -0.46 3.69 8.78
N LEU A 60 -0.88 4.96 8.79
CA LEU A 60 -0.40 5.92 9.77
C LEU A 60 -0.76 5.50 11.20
N GLY A 61 -1.98 5.04 11.46
CA GLY A 61 -2.42 4.56 12.77
C GLY A 61 -1.57 3.41 13.30
N LEU A 62 -1.05 2.54 12.42
CA LEU A 62 -0.13 1.45 12.77
C LEU A 62 1.30 1.89 13.09
N SER A 63 1.67 3.13 12.75
CA SER A 63 3.02 3.67 12.98
C SER A 63 3.07 4.81 14.00
N LEU A 64 1.93 5.41 14.30
CA LEU A 64 1.83 6.48 15.29
C LEU A 64 1.64 5.91 16.69
N SER A 65 2.27 6.59 17.66
CA SER A 65 2.06 6.31 19.08
C SER A 65 0.68 6.80 19.53
N PRO A 66 0.08 6.19 20.56
CA PRO A 66 -1.18 6.64 21.15
C PRO A 66 -1.14 8.13 21.52
N GLY A 67 -2.24 8.84 21.33
CA GLY A 67 -2.35 10.28 21.62
C GLY A 67 -1.72 11.21 20.57
N SER A 68 -1.15 10.68 19.49
CA SER A 68 -0.75 11.49 18.34
C SER A 68 -1.97 12.05 17.62
N ASP A 69 -1.87 13.26 17.07
CA ASP A 69 -2.88 13.75 16.13
C ASP A 69 -2.67 13.14 14.73
N LEU A 70 -3.65 12.36 14.27
CA LEU A 70 -3.64 11.74 12.95
C LEU A 70 -3.73 12.79 11.84
N MET A 71 -4.55 13.83 12.01
CA MET A 71 -4.90 14.74 10.92
C MET A 71 -3.76 15.70 10.57
N SER A 72 -3.03 16.22 11.56
CA SER A 72 -1.79 16.98 11.30
C SER A 72 -0.75 16.14 10.56
N LYS A 73 -0.66 14.84 10.84
CA LYS A 73 0.29 13.95 10.18
C LYS A 73 -0.23 13.44 8.85
N PHE A 74 -1.53 13.40 8.61
CA PHE A 74 -2.12 12.81 7.41
C PHE A 74 -1.55 13.39 6.11
N TYR A 75 -1.40 14.72 6.03
CA TYR A 75 -0.88 15.41 4.84
C TYR A 75 0.66 15.53 4.80
N GLY A 76 1.36 15.11 5.86
CA GLY A 76 2.82 15.16 5.94
C GLY A 76 3.53 14.15 5.04
N ASN A 77 4.82 14.42 4.77
CA ASN A 77 5.72 13.46 4.12
C ASN A 77 6.35 12.54 5.18
N HIS A 78 6.14 11.23 5.02
CA HIS A 78 6.61 10.20 5.96
C HIS A 78 7.68 9.26 5.37
N GLN A 79 8.17 9.54 4.16
CA GLN A 79 9.12 8.66 3.46
C GLN A 79 10.44 8.43 4.22
N ARG A 80 10.84 9.37 5.09
CA ARG A 80 12.06 9.30 5.91
C ARG A 80 11.78 8.90 7.35
N ASP A 81 10.56 8.51 7.69
CA ASP A 81 10.20 8.14 9.05
C ASP A 81 10.83 6.80 9.43
N SER A 82 11.65 6.81 10.49
CA SER A 82 12.32 5.62 11.01
C SER A 82 11.34 4.54 11.48
N ARG A 83 10.11 4.93 11.87
CA ARG A 83 9.04 4.01 12.28
C ARG A 83 8.46 3.22 11.11
N ILE A 84 8.67 3.69 9.88
CA ILE A 84 8.07 3.14 8.66
C ILE A 84 9.11 2.44 7.78
N ALA A 85 10.33 2.98 7.68
CA ALA A 85 11.34 2.58 6.70
C ALA A 85 11.67 1.07 6.63
N ASN A 86 11.48 0.34 7.73
CA ASN A 86 11.76 -1.10 7.81
C ASN A 86 10.51 -1.99 7.92
N LYS A 87 9.30 -1.42 7.81
CA LYS A 87 8.05 -2.19 7.85
C LYS A 87 7.60 -2.60 6.44
N ILE A 88 7.04 -3.82 6.35
CA ILE A 88 6.52 -4.39 5.10
C ILE A 88 5.00 -4.52 5.22
N VAL A 89 4.27 -4.06 4.20
CA VAL A 89 2.82 -4.23 4.04
C VAL A 89 2.58 -5.29 2.97
N LEU A 90 1.83 -6.33 3.31
CA LEU A 90 1.39 -7.37 2.38
C LEU A 90 -0.11 -7.22 2.13
N ASP A 91 -0.49 -7.10 0.86
CA ASP A 91 -1.88 -7.19 0.43
C ASP A 91 -2.06 -8.36 -0.55
N PRO A 92 -2.66 -9.49 -0.11
CA PRO A 92 -2.89 -10.66 -0.96
C PRO A 92 -4.03 -10.49 -1.96
N PHE A 93 -4.81 -9.40 -1.86
CA PHE A 93 -5.95 -9.10 -2.73
C PHE A 93 -5.95 -7.62 -3.11
N MET A 94 -4.83 -7.14 -3.66
CA MET A 94 -4.60 -5.70 -3.84
C MET A 94 -5.61 -5.02 -4.77
N GLY A 95 -6.26 -5.76 -5.67
CA GLY A 95 -7.30 -5.28 -6.55
C GLY A 95 -6.87 -4.04 -7.31
N GLY A 96 -7.51 -2.90 -7.02
CA GLY A 96 -7.17 -1.61 -7.64
C GLY A 96 -5.86 -0.97 -7.17
N GLY A 97 -5.09 -1.61 -6.28
CA GLY A 97 -3.74 -1.21 -5.86
C GLY A 97 -3.68 -0.09 -4.81
N THR A 98 -4.80 0.35 -4.25
CA THR A 98 -4.84 1.50 -3.32
C THR A 98 -3.96 1.28 -2.09
N SER A 99 -4.02 0.09 -1.49
CA SER A 99 -3.24 -0.33 -0.32
C SER A 99 -1.73 -0.21 -0.57
N VAL A 100 -1.28 -0.81 -1.66
CA VAL A 100 0.14 -0.89 -2.05
C VAL A 100 0.67 0.49 -2.42
N VAL A 101 -0.11 1.30 -3.16
CA VAL A 101 0.26 2.67 -3.55
C VAL A 101 0.40 3.58 -2.33
N GLU A 102 -0.57 3.55 -1.40
CA GLU A 102 -0.50 4.39 -0.21
C GLU A 102 0.60 3.95 0.76
N ALA A 103 0.85 2.65 0.89
CA ALA A 103 1.98 2.11 1.64
C ALA A 103 3.31 2.69 1.12
N ILE A 104 3.53 2.69 -0.19
CA ILE A 104 4.78 3.22 -0.76
C ILE A 104 4.85 4.74 -0.66
N ARG A 105 3.73 5.45 -0.81
CA ARG A 105 3.69 6.91 -0.62
C ARG A 105 4.10 7.31 0.80
N LEU A 106 3.78 6.48 1.79
CA LEU A 106 4.18 6.67 3.18
C LEU A 106 5.61 6.21 3.48
N GLY A 107 6.26 5.46 2.59
CA GLY A 107 7.62 4.95 2.79
C GLY A 107 7.70 3.49 3.23
N TYR A 108 6.59 2.76 3.29
CA TYR A 108 6.61 1.33 3.55
C TYR A 108 7.15 0.57 2.35
N LYS A 109 7.74 -0.60 2.62
CA LYS A 109 7.90 -1.64 1.60
C LYS A 109 6.54 -2.31 1.43
N ALA A 110 6.10 -2.53 0.19
CA ALA A 110 4.79 -3.11 -0.06
C ALA A 110 4.88 -4.29 -1.03
N ILE A 111 4.14 -5.35 -0.75
CA ILE A 111 3.98 -6.53 -1.59
C ILE A 111 2.49 -6.67 -1.89
N GLY A 112 2.13 -6.56 -3.17
CA GLY A 112 0.76 -6.74 -3.64
C GLY A 112 0.64 -7.99 -4.50
N VAL A 113 -0.38 -8.80 -4.23
CA VAL A 113 -0.74 -9.97 -5.04
C VAL A 113 -2.19 -9.80 -5.48
N ASP A 114 -2.47 -10.10 -6.76
CA ASP A 114 -3.83 -10.19 -7.29
C ASP A 114 -3.86 -11.22 -8.42
N LEU A 115 -5.02 -11.84 -8.62
CA LEU A 115 -5.23 -12.78 -9.72
C LEU A 115 -5.43 -12.05 -11.06
N ASN A 116 -5.97 -10.84 -11.04
CA ASN A 116 -6.25 -10.05 -12.23
C ASN A 116 -4.96 -9.44 -12.81
N PRO A 117 -4.60 -9.75 -14.06
CA PRO A 117 -3.38 -9.19 -14.68
C PRO A 117 -3.42 -7.66 -14.83
N LEU A 118 -4.60 -7.05 -14.90
CA LEU A 118 -4.75 -5.60 -15.03
C LEU A 118 -4.37 -4.85 -13.74
N SER A 119 -4.64 -5.45 -12.57
CA SER A 119 -4.21 -4.92 -11.27
C SER A 119 -2.70 -4.79 -11.20
N TRP A 120 -2.00 -5.82 -11.66
CA TRP A 120 -0.55 -5.84 -11.77
C TRP A 120 -0.04 -4.77 -12.73
N TYR A 121 -0.63 -4.67 -13.92
CA TYR A 121 -0.19 -3.75 -14.96
C TYR A 121 -0.34 -2.28 -14.56
N MET A 122 -1.49 -1.90 -13.99
CA MET A 122 -1.70 -0.55 -13.48
C MET A 122 -0.65 -0.18 -12.44
N TYR A 123 -0.28 -1.12 -11.59
CA TYR A 123 0.71 -0.87 -10.56
C TYR A 123 2.13 -0.71 -11.13
N LEU A 124 2.50 -1.54 -12.12
CA LEU A 124 3.78 -1.43 -12.84
C LEU A 124 3.96 -0.05 -13.49
N LEU A 125 2.92 0.45 -14.15
CA LEU A 125 2.93 1.77 -14.79
C LEU A 125 3.11 2.92 -13.79
N ASN A 126 2.70 2.73 -12.53
CA ASN A 126 2.72 3.77 -11.52
C ASN A 126 4.01 3.85 -10.72
N LYS A 127 4.90 2.85 -10.81
CA LYS A 127 6.16 2.81 -10.05
C LYS A 127 7.29 2.10 -10.82
N SER A 128 8.32 2.87 -11.13
CA SER A 128 9.65 2.40 -11.55
C SER A 128 10.53 1.87 -10.40
N GLY A 129 9.95 1.30 -9.32
CA GLY A 129 10.73 0.98 -8.12
C GLY A 129 10.12 -0.01 -7.12
N VAL A 130 9.32 -0.98 -7.58
CA VAL A 130 8.73 -1.98 -6.68
C VAL A 130 9.30 -3.35 -6.99
N ARG A 131 9.86 -4.00 -5.95
CA ARG A 131 10.12 -5.44 -5.98
C ARG A 131 8.82 -6.21 -5.76
N LEU A 132 8.10 -6.48 -6.84
CA LEU A 132 6.96 -7.38 -6.81
C LEU A 132 7.47 -8.83 -6.78
N ALA A 133 7.05 -9.61 -5.80
CA ALA A 133 7.20 -11.06 -5.85
C ALA A 133 6.21 -11.59 -6.89
N THR A 134 6.73 -11.92 -8.06
CA THR A 134 5.95 -12.42 -9.20
C THR A 134 5.45 -13.83 -8.90
N CYS A 135 4.17 -14.11 -9.17
CA CYS A 135 3.75 -15.47 -9.49
C CYS A 135 4.49 -15.88 -10.78
N LEU A 136 5.44 -16.84 -10.67
CA LEU A 136 6.32 -17.26 -11.77
C LEU A 136 5.57 -17.65 -13.06
N LEU A 137 4.28 -18.00 -12.95
CA LEU A 137 3.42 -18.38 -14.08
C LEU A 137 3.05 -17.20 -15.00
N SER A 138 2.92 -15.96 -14.49
CA SER A 138 2.58 -14.82 -15.33
C SER A 138 3.81 -14.21 -16.03
N ARG A 139 5.02 -14.40 -15.48
CA ARG A 139 6.28 -13.86 -16.02
C ARG A 139 6.62 -14.41 -17.40
N ARG A 140 6.38 -15.69 -17.67
CA ARG A 140 6.65 -16.30 -18.99
C ARG A 140 5.66 -15.87 -20.07
N ARG A 141 4.38 -15.69 -19.72
CA ARG A 141 3.33 -15.42 -20.70
C ARG A 141 3.16 -13.94 -21.03
N TRP A 142 3.34 -13.06 -20.04
CA TRP A 142 3.18 -11.62 -20.24
C TRP A 142 4.51 -10.90 -20.48
N GLY A 143 5.64 -11.43 -19.99
CA GLY A 143 6.97 -10.89 -20.29
C GLY A 143 7.30 -10.89 -21.78
N SER A 144 6.81 -11.86 -22.55
CA SER A 144 6.93 -11.88 -24.01
C SER A 144 6.00 -10.88 -24.73
N ILE A 145 4.93 -10.43 -24.07
CA ILE A 145 3.92 -9.53 -24.65
C ILE A 145 4.27 -8.06 -24.35
N VAL A 146 4.70 -7.76 -23.12
CA VAL A 146 4.97 -6.37 -22.68
C VAL A 146 6.45 -6.05 -22.49
N GLY A 147 7.33 -7.06 -22.46
CA GLY A 147 8.78 -6.88 -22.32
C GLY A 147 9.40 -5.95 -23.38
N PRO A 148 9.03 -6.06 -24.68
CA PRO A 148 9.57 -5.17 -25.71
C PRO A 148 9.20 -3.69 -25.54
N ALA A 149 8.14 -3.37 -24.79
CA ALA A 149 7.65 -2.00 -24.62
C ALA A 149 8.28 -1.24 -23.44
N LEU A 150 8.99 -1.93 -22.53
CA LEU A 150 9.44 -1.34 -21.26
C LEU A 150 10.96 -1.34 -21.06
N GLY A 151 11.74 -1.75 -22.06
CA GLY A 151 13.20 -1.78 -21.99
C GLY A 151 13.74 -2.89 -21.09
N GLU A 152 14.77 -3.57 -21.58
CA GLU A 152 15.51 -4.60 -20.85
C GLU A 152 16.32 -3.96 -19.70
N GLY A 153 15.68 -3.75 -18.56
CA GLY A 153 16.31 -3.09 -17.41
C GLY A 153 15.42 -3.05 -16.17
N TRP A 154 15.05 -4.23 -15.66
CA TRP A 154 14.39 -4.43 -14.36
C TRP A 154 15.11 -5.47 -13.51
#